data_AF-A0A2S2DY28-F1
#
_entry.id   AF-A0A2S2DY28-F1
#
_cell.length_a   1.000
_cell.length_b   1.000
_cell.length_c   1.000
_cell.angle_alpha   90.00
_cell.angle_beta   90.00
_cell.angle_gamma   90.00
#
_symmetry.space_group_name_H-M   'P 1'
#
loop_
_entity.id
_entity.type
_entity.pdbx_description
1 polymer ?
#
loop_
_entity_poly.entity_id
_entity_poly.type
_entity_poly.pdbx_seq_one_letter_code
_entity_poly.pdbx_strand_id
1 'polypeptide(L)' 'MPGDDCQLAIKLDNKKYYVEGPNINDYGGSHSKNGFCKVVRKAQVQGKIVQDKFVASYFKLLP' A
#
# COMPACT_ATOMS: atom_id res chain seq x y z
N MET A 1 0.19 -18.01 -10.58
CA MET A 1 1.67 -17.89 -10.43
C MET A 1 1.96 -17.83 -8.93
N PRO A 2 3.15 -18.17 -8.39
CA PRO A 2 3.35 -18.13 -6.95
C PRO A 2 3.28 -16.68 -6.45
N GLY A 3 2.17 -16.31 -5.78
CA GLY A 3 1.92 -14.97 -5.23
C GLY A 3 0.72 -14.24 -5.85
N ASP A 4 -0.45 -14.87 -5.89
CA ASP A 4 -1.66 -14.42 -6.60
C ASP A 4 -2.35 -13.15 -6.02
N ASP A 5 -1.80 -12.52 -4.96
CA ASP A 5 -2.42 -11.36 -4.30
C ASP A 5 -1.44 -10.17 -4.22
N CYS A 6 -1.72 -9.11 -4.99
CA CYS A 6 -0.98 -7.86 -4.90
C CYS A 6 -1.31 -7.17 -3.57
N GLN A 7 -0.44 -7.33 -2.56
CA GLN A 7 -0.63 -6.68 -1.26
C GLN A 7 -0.03 -5.28 -1.22
N LEU A 8 -0.79 -4.33 -0.68
CA LEU A 8 -0.34 -2.96 -0.46
C LEU A 8 0.60 -2.92 0.75
N ALA A 9 1.73 -2.22 0.62
CA ALA A 9 2.65 -1.99 1.72
C ALA A 9 3.10 -0.53 1.74
N ILE A 10 3.26 0.02 2.94
CA ILE A 10 3.87 1.34 3.12
C ILE A 10 5.30 1.19 3.65
N LYS A 11 6.13 2.17 3.32
CA LYS A 11 7.47 2.31 3.90
C LYS A 11 7.48 3.51 4.83
N LEU A 12 7.70 3.27 6.12
CA LEU A 12 7.78 4.29 7.16
C LEU A 12 9.12 4.10 7.89
N ASP A 13 9.94 5.16 8.00
CA ASP A 13 11.25 5.12 8.66
C ASP A 13 12.14 3.94 8.23
N ASN A 14 12.19 3.70 6.92
CA ASN A 14 12.92 2.59 6.30
C ASN A 14 12.40 1.17 6.61
N LYS A 15 11.37 1.03 7.46
CA LYS A 15 10.64 -0.22 7.69
C LYS A 15 9.45 -0.33 6.75
N LYS A 16 9.11 -1.56 6.37
CA LYS A 16 7.98 -1.86 5.48
C LYS A 16 6.87 -2.47 6.33
N TYR A 17 5.65 -1.99 6.17
CA TYR A 17 4.47 -2.53 6.84
C TYR A 17 3.42 -2.88 5.80
N TYR A 18 2.85 -4.08 5.91
CA TYR A 18 1.70 -4.48 5.11
C TYR A 18 0.50 -3.65 5.53
N VAL A 19 -0.23 -3.11 4.55
CA VAL A 19 -1.43 -2.35 4.80
C VAL A 19 -2.62 -3.29 4.90
N GLU A 20 -3.33 -3.24 6.01
CA GLU A 20 -4.59 -3.93 6.22
C GLU A 20 -5.72 -2.90 6.11
N GLY A 21 -6.67 -3.14 5.20
CA GLY A 21 -7.77 -2.22 4.91
C GLY A 21 -7.98 -2.05 3.40
N PRO A 22 -7.55 -0.93 2.79
CA PRO A 22 -7.87 -0.65 1.41
C PRO A 22 -7.07 -1.53 0.44
N ASN A 23 -7.75 -2.04 -0.58
CA ASN A 23 -7.12 -2.87 -1.61
C ASN A 23 -6.34 -1.98 -2.59
N ILE A 24 -5.15 -2.42 -2.99
CA ILE A 24 -4.27 -1.72 -3.95
C ILE A 24 -4.97 -1.43 -5.30
N ASN A 25 -6.00 -2.19 -5.63
CA ASN A 25 -6.81 -2.01 -6.84
C ASN A 25 -7.68 -0.74 -6.80
N ASP A 26 -7.97 -0.19 -5.61
CA ASP A 26 -8.79 1.01 -5.42
C ASP A 26 -8.05 2.29 -5.89
N TYR A 27 -6.71 2.27 -5.86
CA TYR A 27 -5.87 3.45 -6.12
C TYR A 27 -5.29 3.52 -7.54
N GLY A 28 -5.86 2.75 -8.47
CA GLY A 28 -5.40 2.64 -9.85
C GLY A 28 -4.69 1.30 -10.06
N GLY A 29 -5.22 0.51 -10.99
CA GLY A 29 -4.89 -0.91 -11.18
C GLY A 29 -3.42 -1.23 -10.96
N SER A 30 -3.15 -2.19 -10.08
CA SER A 30 -1.81 -2.57 -9.61
C SER A 30 -0.87 -3.01 -10.74
N HIS A 31 -1.45 -3.39 -11.89
CA HIS A 31 -0.76 -3.82 -13.10
C HIS A 31 -0.68 -2.77 -14.23
N SER A 32 -1.19 -1.56 -14.01
CA SER A 32 -1.02 -0.46 -14.98
C SER A 32 0.45 -0.04 -15.10
N LYS A 33 0.81 0.70 -16.15
CA LYS A 33 2.18 1.22 -16.35
C LYS A 33 2.73 2.00 -15.14
N ASN A 34 1.84 2.65 -14.37
CA ASN A 34 2.12 3.34 -13.11
C ASN A 34 1.65 2.56 -11.87
N GLY A 35 1.44 1.25 -11.99
CA GLY A 35 0.96 0.39 -10.92
C GLY A 35 1.94 0.33 -9.75
N PHE A 36 1.40 0.23 -8.54
CA PHE A 36 2.14 0.20 -7.29
C PHE A 36 3.18 -0.95 -7.20
N CYS A 37 3.04 -2.01 -8.01
CA CYS A 37 4.05 -3.07 -8.11
C CYS A 37 5.36 -2.61 -8.76
N LYS A 38 5.37 -1.47 -9.47
CA LYS A 38 6.52 -0.98 -10.24
C LYS A 38 7.13 0.32 -9.69
N VAL A 39 6.40 1.10 -8.90
CA VAL A 39 6.84 2.44 -8.47
C VAL A 39 6.47 2.71 -7.00
N VAL A 40 7.42 3.21 -6.22
CA VAL A 40 7.15 3.75 -4.89
C VAL A 40 6.58 5.17 -5.03
N ARG A 41 5.36 5.38 -4.57
CA ARG A 41 4.69 6.69 -4.57
C ARG A 41 4.52 7.22 -3.16
N LYS A 42 4.51 8.55 -3.02
CA LYS A 42 4.18 9.21 -1.76
C LYS A 42 2.67 9.21 -1.58
N ALA A 43 2.22 8.89 -0.38
CA ALA A 43 0.82 8.92 0.00
C ALA A 43 0.70 9.53 1.40
N GLN A 44 -0.40 10.22 1.65
CA GLN A 44 -0.84 10.53 3.00
C GLN A 44 -1.65 9.35 3.52
N VAL A 45 -1.21 8.81 4.66
CA VAL A 45 -1.86 7.66 5.29
C VAL A 45 -2.16 7.98 6.74
N GLN A 46 -3.31 7.53 7.23
CA GLN A 46 -3.70 7.61 8.62
C GLN A 46 -4.17 6.23 9.08
N GLY A 47 -3.70 5.79 10.23
CA GLY A 47 -3.92 4.43 10.69
C GLY A 47 -3.17 4.12 11.96
N LYS A 48 -3.11 2.82 12.30
CA LYS A 48 -2.38 2.32 13.47
C LYS A 48 -1.55 1.10 13.07
N ILE A 49 -0.37 0.95 13.67
CA ILE A 49 0.44 -0.27 13.50
C ILE A 49 0.01 -1.28 14.55
N VAL A 50 -0.48 -2.44 14.12
CA VAL A 50 -0.92 -3.55 14.98
C VAL A 50 -0.22 -4.81 14.49
N GLN A 51 0.56 -5.47 15.34
CA GLN A 51 1.25 -6.73 15.01
C GLN A 51 2.05 -6.67 13.69
N ASP A 52 2.85 -5.62 13.51
CA ASP A 52 3.68 -5.40 12.30
C ASP A 52 2.89 -5.13 10.99
N LYS A 53 1.58 -4.91 11.11
CA LYS A 53 0.71 -4.46 10.01
C LYS A 53 0.23 -3.04 10.26
N PHE A 54 0.16 -2.25 9.20
CA PHE A 54 -0.44 -0.93 9.23
C PHE A 54 -1.93 -1.03 8.89
N VAL A 55 -2.79 -0.91 9.89
CA VAL A 55 -4.24 -0.84 9.69
C VAL A 55 -4.60 0.59 9.25
N ALA A 56 -4.91 0.76 7.97
CA ALA A 56 -5.21 2.07 7.40
C ALA A 56 -6.68 2.44 7.60
N SER A 57 -6.93 3.62 8.16
CA SER A 57 -8.26 4.26 8.21
C SER A 57 -8.43 5.32 7.13
N TYR A 58 -7.32 5.86 6.61
CA TYR A 58 -7.29 6.81 5.50
C TYR A 58 -6.06 6.55 4.65
N PHE A 59 -6.23 6.59 3.34
CA PHE A 59 -5.15 6.47 2.39
C PHE A 59 -5.43 7.35 1.18
N LYS A 60 -4.55 8.32 0.94
CA LYS A 60 -4.64 9.24 -0.20
C LYS A 60 -3.30 9.31 -0.90
N LEU A 61 -3.29 8.90 -2.16
CA LEU A 61 -2.13 9.04 -3.02
C LEU A 61 -1.89 10.53 -3.32
N LEU A 62 -0.65 10.97 -3.19
CA LEU A 62 -0.25 12.30 -3.62
C LEU A 62 0.14 12.26 -5.11
N PRO A 63 -0.18 13.31 -5.89
CA PRO A 63 0.24 13.42 -7.29
C PRO A 63 1.76 13.44 -7.44
#